data_AF-A0A8H4NLX9-F1
#
_entry.id   AF-A0A8H4NLX9-F1
#
_cell.length_a   1.000
_cell.length_b   1.000
_cell.length_c   1.000
_cell.angle_alpha   90.00
_cell.angle_beta   90.00
_cell.angle_gamma   90.00
#
_symmetry.space_group_name_H-M   'P 1'
#
loop_
_entity.id
_entity.type
_entity.pdbx_description
1 polymer ?
#
loop_
_entity_poly.entity_id
_entity_poly.type
_entity_poly.pdbx_seq_one_letter_code
_entity_poly.pdbx_strand_id
1 'polypeptide(L)'
;MKSGTASLIIAYACLYERRHLLSGSVALCAVADEETGGKWGTKYLIEQDKHRWDGDLMLCAEPGGLETIRFAEKGTLRLACTVKTKGALGPYLYLSKGAIRTTSAFINEVTKSVEALPVDLPVEMERHLEKPEVKRAIDQSIGPGTTTIIARPTVNVGTIKGGLKVNMIPETCIFELDIRLPVGMREDTVLDLIDTIIPQYEPASITIKKQAAASNPFNYSEINPPIVGHLKDNAKSLRPDADAPIPIPSMGGSDCKHYRYADFPAYIFGCSPATTKAVSFGVASPELDNHVAEHDLDISLVPFVRHAAIVQLAIKGKTNFVTIGYDFPAIHELEYQAKTARITVLNEVGVDPPYAIKTIGEVHEKYESGALLSQLNSTTFLQDGKVIEISIEEHTIIRGPLRCDGNPALVKALINLGWFDTGPRDWLKEGKNWSRIQHLTGAVSTAEVGLLTTVDELRGFRSPEARSKILVGLKWTGLFSDEITAVCDPPPRHSLRSTGQAIENPGRCTSSLSSGSTERK
;
A
#
# COMPACT_ATOMS: atom_id res chain seq x y z
N MET A 1 6.10 -2.49 -4.81
CA MET A 1 7.14 -1.70 -5.55
C MET A 1 8.34 -1.02 -4.85
N LYS A 2 8.48 -0.73 -3.54
CA LYS A 2 9.45 0.31 -3.01
C LYS A 2 10.78 0.57 -3.74
N SER A 3 11.56 -0.47 -4.08
CA SER A 3 12.84 -0.31 -4.82
C SER A 3 12.63 0.36 -6.19
N GLY A 4 11.61 -0.06 -6.95
CA GLY A 4 11.25 0.60 -8.21
C GLY A 4 10.72 2.02 -8.01
N THR A 5 9.94 2.29 -6.95
CA THR A 5 9.55 3.66 -6.57
C THR A 5 10.78 4.54 -6.34
N ALA A 6 11.81 4.00 -5.68
CA ALA A 6 13.08 4.68 -5.47
C ALA A 6 13.79 4.98 -6.80
N SER A 7 13.92 4.00 -7.69
CA SER A 7 14.49 4.19 -9.04
C SER A 7 13.77 5.28 -9.84
N LEU A 8 12.43 5.32 -9.80
CA LEU A 8 11.63 6.33 -10.51
C LEU A 8 11.84 7.74 -9.95
N ILE A 9 11.90 7.91 -8.63
CA ILE A 9 12.20 9.21 -8.00
C ILE A 9 13.61 9.70 -8.38
N ILE A 10 14.62 8.82 -8.41
CA ILE A 10 15.99 9.17 -8.84
C ILE A 10 15.98 9.62 -10.30
N ALA A 11 15.37 8.84 -11.19
CA ALA A 11 15.25 9.17 -12.61
C ALA A 11 14.52 10.51 -12.80
N TYR A 12 13.43 10.75 -12.07
CA TYR A 12 12.67 12.00 -12.11
C TYR A 12 13.51 13.22 -11.67
N ALA A 13 14.32 13.08 -10.61
CA ALA A 13 15.23 14.14 -10.18
C ALA A 13 16.30 14.46 -11.24
N CYS A 14 16.93 13.44 -11.82
CA CYS A 14 17.90 13.62 -12.91
C CYS A 14 17.27 14.22 -14.18
N LEU A 15 16.02 13.86 -14.49
CA LEU A 15 15.25 14.45 -15.59
C LEU A 15 14.88 15.91 -15.30
N TYR A 16 14.55 16.27 -14.06
CA TYR A 16 14.20 17.65 -13.70
C TYR A 16 15.36 18.63 -13.94
N GLU A 17 16.60 18.26 -13.64
CA GLU A 17 17.80 19.04 -13.99
C GLU A 17 17.92 19.25 -15.51
N ARG A 18 17.58 18.21 -16.28
CA ARG A 18 17.69 18.12 -17.74
C ARG A 18 16.41 18.51 -18.48
N ARG A 19 15.39 19.05 -17.79
CA ARG A 19 14.04 19.29 -18.33
C ARG A 19 14.01 20.21 -19.56
N HIS A 20 15.03 21.06 -19.72
CA HIS A 20 15.22 21.92 -20.89
C HIS A 20 15.59 21.16 -22.18
N LEU A 21 15.98 19.88 -22.07
CA LEU A 21 16.22 18.97 -23.20
C LEU A 21 14.98 18.15 -23.57
N LEU A 22 13.91 18.20 -22.76
CA LEU A 22 12.70 17.43 -23.00
C LEU A 22 11.78 18.17 -23.97
N SER A 23 11.28 17.47 -24.98
CA SER A 23 10.26 17.99 -25.90
C SER A 23 8.82 17.82 -25.38
N GLY A 24 8.66 17.50 -24.09
CA GLY A 24 7.38 17.18 -23.46
C GLY A 24 7.49 17.13 -21.93
N SER A 25 6.40 16.73 -21.29
CA SER A 25 6.24 16.72 -19.83
C SER A 25 6.54 15.35 -19.23
N VAL A 26 6.98 15.31 -17.97
CA VAL A 26 7.06 14.09 -17.17
C VAL A 26 6.41 14.37 -15.82
N ALA A 27 5.54 13.47 -15.36
CA ALA A 27 4.95 13.50 -14.03
C ALA A 27 5.37 12.25 -13.23
N LEU A 28 5.48 12.39 -11.92
CA LEU A 28 5.76 11.29 -11.00
C LEU A 28 4.56 11.10 -10.07
N CYS A 29 3.93 9.93 -10.14
CA CYS A 29 2.85 9.53 -9.25
C CYS A 29 3.36 8.51 -8.22
N ALA A 30 3.19 8.81 -6.93
CA ALA A 30 3.59 7.95 -5.82
C ALA A 30 2.45 7.91 -4.79
N VAL A 31 1.79 6.75 -4.70
CA VAL A 31 0.55 6.53 -3.94
C VAL A 31 0.75 5.50 -2.83
N ALA A 32 -0.17 5.50 -1.85
CA ALA A 32 -0.02 4.71 -0.61
C ALA A 32 -1.01 3.55 -0.46
N ASP A 33 -1.93 3.35 -1.41
CA ASP A 33 -3.10 2.48 -1.28
C ASP A 33 -3.25 1.42 -2.39
N GLU A 34 -2.24 1.23 -3.25
CA GLU A 34 -2.19 0.23 -4.34
C GLU A 34 -2.58 -1.17 -3.83
N GLU A 35 -1.98 -1.62 -2.72
CA GLU A 35 -2.22 -2.90 -2.04
C GLU A 35 -3.69 -3.08 -1.57
N THR A 36 -4.48 -2.00 -1.55
CA THR A 36 -5.92 -1.99 -1.23
C THR A 36 -6.82 -1.70 -2.44
N GLY A 37 -6.24 -1.58 -3.64
CA GLY A 37 -6.89 -1.37 -4.93
C GLY A 37 -6.62 -0.02 -5.59
N GLY A 38 -5.86 0.89 -4.97
CA GLY A 38 -5.51 2.20 -5.54
C GLY A 38 -6.69 3.18 -5.70
N LYS A 39 -7.75 3.01 -4.90
CA LYS A 39 -9.00 3.78 -4.99
C LYS A 39 -8.81 5.27 -4.67
N TRP A 40 -8.04 5.57 -3.63
CA TRP A 40 -7.84 6.92 -3.08
C TRP A 40 -6.52 7.56 -3.53
N GLY A 41 -5.59 6.76 -4.05
CA GLY A 41 -4.40 7.20 -4.77
C GLY A 41 -4.68 7.33 -6.27
N THR A 42 -4.15 6.40 -7.06
CA THR A 42 -4.06 6.53 -8.53
C THR A 42 -5.41 6.79 -9.17
N LYS A 43 -6.44 6.02 -8.80
CA LYS A 43 -7.78 6.17 -9.37
C LYS A 43 -8.34 7.57 -9.09
N TYR A 44 -8.26 8.02 -7.84
CA TYR A 44 -8.76 9.34 -7.44
C TYR A 44 -8.03 10.47 -8.17
N LEU A 45 -6.70 10.39 -8.33
CA LEU A 45 -5.93 11.39 -9.06
C LEU A 45 -6.40 11.51 -10.53
N ILE A 46 -6.57 10.38 -11.22
CA ILE A 46 -7.07 10.34 -12.60
C ILE A 46 -8.52 10.83 -12.69
N GLU A 47 -9.38 10.50 -11.72
CA GLU A 47 -10.79 10.92 -11.72
C GLU A 47 -10.98 12.41 -11.38
N GLN A 48 -10.11 13.02 -10.57
CA GLN A 48 -10.25 14.43 -10.16
C GLN A 48 -9.52 15.42 -11.07
N ASP A 49 -8.36 15.05 -11.61
CA ASP A 49 -7.49 15.95 -12.39
C ASP A 49 -6.87 15.19 -13.57
N LYS A 50 -7.73 14.63 -14.44
CA LYS A 50 -7.33 13.78 -15.57
C LYS A 50 -6.22 14.45 -16.39
N HIS A 51 -6.38 15.72 -16.77
CA HIS A 51 -5.40 16.51 -17.55
C HIS A 51 -4.00 16.63 -16.90
N ARG A 52 -3.86 16.41 -15.59
CA ARG A 52 -2.56 16.43 -14.90
C ARG A 52 -1.94 15.04 -14.78
N TRP A 53 -2.78 14.01 -14.73
CA TRP A 53 -2.39 12.62 -14.48
C TRP A 53 -2.61 11.72 -15.71
N ASP A 54 -2.87 12.32 -16.86
CA ASP A 54 -2.83 11.71 -18.18
C ASP A 54 -1.52 11.99 -18.93
N GLY A 55 -1.40 11.40 -20.12
CA GLY A 55 -0.25 11.54 -21.00
C GLY A 55 -0.18 10.41 -22.02
N ASP A 56 0.81 10.45 -22.91
CA ASP A 56 0.98 9.45 -23.98
C ASP A 56 1.35 8.06 -23.45
N LEU A 57 1.84 7.97 -22.21
CA LEU A 57 2.42 6.77 -21.62
C LEU A 57 2.47 6.84 -20.09
N MET A 58 2.13 5.73 -19.43
CA MET A 58 2.48 5.46 -18.03
C MET A 58 3.52 4.34 -17.92
N LEU A 59 4.59 4.57 -17.17
CA LEU A 59 5.59 3.56 -16.84
C LEU A 59 5.57 3.27 -15.32
N CYS A 60 5.43 1.99 -14.97
CA CYS A 60 5.37 1.52 -13.60
C CYS A 60 6.59 0.66 -13.26
N ALA A 61 7.17 0.86 -12.08
CA ALA A 61 8.30 0.08 -11.59
C ALA A 61 7.91 -0.98 -10.53
N GLU A 62 6.74 -1.60 -10.68
CA GLU A 62 6.45 -2.88 -9.99
C GLU A 62 7.48 -3.96 -10.39
N PRO A 63 7.70 -5.01 -9.56
CA PRO A 63 8.76 -5.98 -9.77
C PRO A 63 8.42 -6.98 -10.88
N GLY A 64 8.43 -6.51 -12.13
CA GLY A 64 8.26 -7.34 -13.33
C GLY A 64 9.52 -8.11 -13.74
N GLY A 65 10.69 -7.67 -13.26
CA GLY A 65 12.01 -8.17 -13.65
C GLY A 65 12.52 -7.62 -14.98
N LEU A 66 13.84 -7.40 -15.03
CA LEU A 66 14.54 -6.73 -16.13
C LEU A 66 14.52 -7.50 -17.46
N GLU A 67 14.11 -8.77 -17.45
CA GLU A 67 13.93 -9.59 -18.66
C GLU A 67 12.53 -9.45 -19.28
N THR A 68 11.61 -8.69 -18.67
CA THR A 68 10.21 -8.65 -19.12
C THR A 68 9.58 -7.27 -19.02
N ILE A 69 8.61 -6.98 -19.90
CA ILE A 69 7.79 -5.77 -19.87
C ILE A 69 6.33 -6.18 -19.74
N ARG A 70 5.58 -5.71 -18.73
CA ARG A 70 4.16 -6.10 -18.57
C ARG A 70 3.23 -5.13 -19.26
N PHE A 71 2.66 -5.56 -20.37
CA PHE A 71 1.68 -4.80 -21.15
C PHE A 71 0.22 -5.11 -20.76
N ALA A 72 -0.05 -6.22 -20.06
CA ALA A 72 -1.40 -6.69 -19.74
C ALA A 72 -1.49 -7.30 -18.34
N GLU A 73 -2.70 -7.36 -17.79
CA GLU A 73 -3.02 -7.93 -16.48
C GLU A 73 -4.31 -8.74 -16.53
N LYS A 74 -4.33 -9.90 -15.86
CA LYS A 74 -5.57 -10.66 -15.65
C LYS A 74 -6.51 -9.88 -14.72
N GLY A 75 -7.78 -9.84 -15.11
CA GLY A 75 -8.86 -9.36 -14.25
C GLY A 75 -9.04 -10.26 -13.03
N THR A 76 -9.77 -9.77 -12.04
CA THR A 76 -10.10 -10.48 -10.81
C THR A 76 -11.61 -10.46 -10.61
N LEU A 77 -12.23 -11.60 -10.36
CA LEU A 77 -13.63 -11.70 -9.93
C LEU A 77 -13.66 -12.44 -8.59
N ARG A 78 -14.04 -11.73 -7.53
CA ARG A 78 -14.14 -12.30 -6.18
C ARG A 78 -15.58 -12.50 -5.78
N LEU A 79 -15.91 -13.75 -5.41
CA LEU A 79 -17.26 -14.16 -5.07
C LEU A 79 -17.30 -14.70 -3.64
N ALA A 80 -18.23 -14.21 -2.83
CA ALA A 80 -18.59 -14.81 -1.55
C ALA A 80 -19.86 -15.64 -1.73
N CYS A 81 -19.76 -16.94 -1.48
CA CYS A 81 -20.80 -17.92 -1.77
C CYS A 81 -21.32 -18.55 -0.48
N THR A 82 -22.64 -18.75 -0.38
CA THR A 82 -23.30 -19.40 0.75
C THR A 82 -24.19 -20.52 0.24
N VAL A 83 -23.99 -21.73 0.76
CA VAL A 83 -24.82 -22.92 0.48
C VAL A 83 -25.59 -23.27 1.74
N LYS A 84 -26.91 -23.38 1.62
CA LYS A 84 -27.82 -23.80 2.68
C LYS A 84 -28.55 -25.08 2.30
N THR A 85 -28.66 -26.00 3.26
CA THR A 85 -29.37 -27.28 3.14
C THR A 85 -30.09 -27.58 4.46
N LYS A 86 -31.01 -28.54 4.45
CA LYS A 86 -31.64 -29.03 5.69
C LYS A 86 -30.61 -29.72 6.59
N GLY A 87 -30.67 -29.43 7.89
CA GLY A 87 -29.85 -30.08 8.92
C GLY A 87 -30.53 -31.30 9.54
N ALA A 88 -29.74 -32.14 10.18
CA ALA A 88 -30.19 -33.26 11.01
C ALA A 88 -29.04 -33.75 11.90
N LEU A 89 -29.28 -34.81 12.67
CA LEU A 89 -28.19 -35.61 13.25
C LEU A 89 -27.48 -36.42 12.15
N GLY A 90 -26.17 -36.57 12.27
CA GLY A 90 -25.28 -37.19 11.28
C GLY A 90 -25.74 -38.54 10.70
N PRO A 91 -26.36 -39.46 11.47
CA PRO A 91 -26.84 -40.74 10.93
C PRO A 91 -27.98 -40.63 9.91
N TYR A 92 -28.73 -39.52 9.86
CA TYR A 92 -29.94 -39.39 9.04
C TYR A 92 -29.69 -38.76 7.66
N LEU A 93 -28.62 -39.20 6.96
CA LEU A 93 -28.19 -38.66 5.65
C LEU A 93 -29.25 -38.77 4.54
N TYR A 94 -30.29 -39.58 4.71
CA TYR A 94 -31.43 -39.63 3.77
C TYR A 94 -32.28 -38.34 3.80
N LEU A 95 -32.21 -37.54 4.88
CA LEU A 95 -32.93 -36.26 5.00
C LEU A 95 -32.24 -35.11 4.26
N SER A 96 -30.93 -35.21 4.04
CA SER A 96 -30.11 -34.15 3.43
C SER A 96 -28.70 -34.64 3.13
N LYS A 97 -28.14 -34.25 1.97
CA LYS A 97 -26.71 -34.43 1.65
C LYS A 97 -25.79 -33.56 2.52
N GLY A 98 -26.33 -32.50 3.14
CA GLY A 98 -25.59 -31.51 3.93
C GLY A 98 -24.83 -30.47 3.10
N ALA A 99 -24.65 -29.28 3.67
CA ALA A 99 -24.12 -28.12 2.96
C ALA A 99 -22.66 -28.31 2.53
N ILE A 100 -21.80 -28.91 3.36
CA ILE A 100 -20.38 -29.12 3.02
C ILE A 100 -20.22 -30.07 1.81
N ARG A 101 -20.94 -31.21 1.80
CA ARG A 101 -20.88 -32.16 0.69
C ARG A 101 -21.42 -31.57 -0.61
N THR A 102 -22.51 -30.80 -0.51
CA THR A 102 -23.10 -30.06 -1.63
C THR A 102 -22.13 -29.00 -2.17
N THR A 103 -21.50 -28.24 -1.28
CA THR A 103 -20.48 -27.22 -1.60
C THR A 103 -19.27 -27.84 -2.30
N SER A 104 -18.78 -28.99 -1.82
CA SER A 104 -17.63 -29.68 -2.43
C SER A 104 -17.91 -30.14 -3.87
N ALA A 105 -19.13 -30.59 -4.17
CA ALA A 105 -19.53 -30.92 -5.53
C ALA A 105 -19.66 -29.66 -6.40
N PHE A 106 -20.37 -28.64 -5.91
CA PHE A 106 -20.60 -27.37 -6.61
C PHE A 106 -19.28 -26.66 -6.96
N ILE A 107 -18.34 -26.56 -6.02
CA ILE A 107 -17.01 -25.98 -6.25
C ILE A 107 -16.28 -26.73 -7.37
N ASN A 108 -16.25 -28.07 -7.34
CA ASN A 108 -15.57 -28.87 -8.35
C ASN A 108 -16.21 -28.74 -9.75
N GLU A 109 -17.53 -28.54 -9.84
CA GLU A 109 -18.21 -28.27 -11.11
C GLU A 109 -17.95 -26.84 -11.61
N VAL A 110 -18.06 -25.83 -10.75
CA VAL A 110 -17.76 -24.43 -11.08
C VAL A 110 -16.30 -24.27 -11.53
N THR A 111 -15.33 -24.80 -10.77
CA THR A 111 -13.91 -24.75 -11.15
C THR A 111 -13.69 -25.35 -12.55
N LYS A 112 -14.16 -26.58 -12.80
CA LYS A 112 -13.99 -27.25 -14.10
C LYS A 112 -14.67 -26.50 -15.24
N SER A 113 -15.89 -26.02 -15.02
CA SER A 113 -16.67 -25.37 -16.07
C SER A 113 -16.09 -24.00 -16.42
N VAL A 114 -15.67 -23.23 -15.42
CA VAL A 114 -15.02 -21.93 -15.61
C VAL A 114 -13.65 -22.10 -16.27
N GLU A 115 -12.82 -23.04 -15.82
CA GLU A 115 -11.49 -23.29 -16.41
C GLU A 115 -11.53 -23.88 -17.83
N ALA A 116 -12.69 -24.42 -18.24
CA ALA A 116 -12.96 -24.89 -19.60
C ALA A 116 -13.61 -23.84 -20.52
N LEU A 117 -13.95 -22.64 -20.02
CA LEU A 117 -14.54 -21.59 -20.86
C LEU A 117 -13.58 -21.16 -21.99
N PRO A 118 -14.08 -20.99 -23.23
CA PRO A 118 -13.29 -20.38 -24.29
C PRO A 118 -12.99 -18.92 -23.97
N VAL A 119 -11.84 -18.43 -24.46
CA VAL A 119 -11.35 -17.07 -24.23
C VAL A 119 -11.15 -16.39 -25.58
N ASP A 120 -11.75 -15.22 -25.76
CA ASP A 120 -11.63 -14.40 -26.97
C ASP A 120 -10.38 -13.50 -26.88
N LEU A 121 -9.19 -14.10 -27.03
CA LEU A 121 -7.94 -13.33 -27.01
C LEU A 121 -7.79 -12.48 -28.28
N PRO A 122 -7.30 -11.23 -28.19
CA PRO A 122 -6.88 -10.46 -29.35
C PRO A 122 -5.85 -11.24 -30.20
N VAL A 123 -6.06 -11.31 -31.51
CA VAL A 123 -5.26 -12.13 -32.44
C VAL A 123 -3.75 -11.83 -32.38
N GLU A 124 -3.35 -10.58 -32.14
CA GLU A 124 -1.93 -10.24 -31.93
C GLU A 124 -1.39 -10.89 -30.65
N MET A 125 -2.17 -10.89 -29.57
CA MET A 125 -1.81 -11.47 -28.28
C MET A 125 -1.71 -12.98 -28.33
N GLU A 126 -2.66 -13.66 -28.99
CA GLU A 126 -2.59 -15.11 -29.22
C GLU A 126 -1.30 -15.49 -29.97
N ARG A 127 -1.05 -14.84 -31.12
CA ARG A 127 0.19 -15.05 -31.90
C ARG A 127 1.46 -14.72 -31.14
N HIS A 128 1.40 -13.74 -30.23
CA HIS A 128 2.54 -13.34 -29.42
C HIS A 128 2.83 -14.38 -28.32
N LEU A 129 1.80 -14.83 -27.61
CA LEU A 129 1.91 -15.84 -26.55
C LEU A 129 2.35 -17.21 -27.06
N GLU A 130 2.11 -17.52 -28.33
CA GLU A 130 2.56 -18.77 -28.94
C GLU A 130 4.08 -18.86 -29.17
N LYS A 131 4.79 -17.73 -29.20
CA LYS A 131 6.23 -17.67 -29.50
C LYS A 131 7.09 -18.39 -28.45
N PRO A 132 8.09 -19.21 -28.84
CA PRO A 132 8.92 -19.94 -27.89
C PRO A 132 9.66 -19.06 -26.87
N GLU A 133 10.18 -17.91 -27.31
CA GLU A 133 10.87 -16.94 -26.45
C GLU A 133 9.93 -16.28 -25.43
N VAL A 134 8.68 -16.01 -25.82
CA VAL A 134 7.63 -15.47 -24.93
C VAL A 134 7.23 -16.51 -23.89
N LYS A 135 7.03 -17.78 -24.29
CA LYS A 135 6.74 -18.89 -23.37
C LYS A 135 7.86 -19.09 -22.35
N ARG A 136 9.13 -19.08 -22.78
CA ARG A 136 10.29 -19.14 -21.86
C ARG A 136 10.31 -17.95 -20.89
N ALA A 137 10.13 -16.73 -21.37
CA ALA A 137 10.14 -15.54 -20.52
C ALA A 137 9.02 -15.56 -19.46
N ILE A 138 7.83 -16.06 -19.81
CA ILE A 138 6.71 -16.25 -18.87
C ILE A 138 7.08 -17.22 -17.75
N ASP A 139 7.52 -18.43 -18.10
CA ASP A 139 7.80 -19.47 -17.10
C ASP A 139 9.07 -19.19 -16.28
N GLN A 140 10.08 -18.52 -16.85
CA GLN A 140 11.27 -18.07 -16.12
C GLN A 140 10.98 -16.92 -15.16
N SER A 141 10.11 -15.98 -15.53
CA SER A 141 9.88 -14.76 -14.75
C SER A 141 8.75 -14.87 -13.73
N ILE A 142 7.68 -15.63 -14.03
CA ILE A 142 6.51 -15.79 -13.15
C ILE A 142 6.56 -17.13 -12.41
N GLY A 143 7.06 -18.18 -13.07
CA GLY A 143 7.22 -19.52 -12.51
C GLY A 143 6.76 -20.61 -13.49
N PRO A 144 7.38 -21.82 -13.44
CA PRO A 144 7.07 -22.90 -14.37
C PRO A 144 5.59 -23.29 -14.42
N GLY A 145 5.05 -23.44 -15.63
CA GLY A 145 3.66 -23.81 -15.87
C GLY A 145 2.71 -22.62 -15.99
N THR A 146 3.18 -21.38 -15.76
CA THR A 146 2.37 -20.17 -15.96
C THR A 146 1.92 -20.02 -17.41
N THR A 147 2.73 -20.46 -18.37
CA THR A 147 2.36 -20.55 -19.80
C THR A 147 1.04 -21.29 -20.05
N THR A 148 0.66 -22.25 -19.20
CA THR A 148 -0.59 -23.04 -19.36
C THR A 148 -1.84 -22.31 -18.85
N ILE A 149 -1.69 -21.27 -18.03
CA ILE A 149 -2.78 -20.58 -17.31
C ILE A 149 -2.85 -19.06 -17.56
N ILE A 150 -1.85 -18.47 -18.20
CA ILE A 150 -1.81 -17.01 -18.43
C ILE A 150 -2.94 -16.52 -19.34
N ALA A 151 -3.27 -17.31 -20.37
CA ALA A 151 -4.34 -17.05 -21.34
C ALA A 151 -5.68 -17.72 -21.00
N ARG A 152 -5.83 -18.32 -19.81
CA ARG A 152 -7.02 -19.08 -19.40
C ARG A 152 -7.61 -18.55 -18.10
N PRO A 153 -8.93 -18.69 -17.85
CA PRO A 153 -9.45 -18.57 -16.50
C PRO A 153 -8.77 -19.53 -15.52
N THR A 154 -8.66 -19.12 -14.26
CA THR A 154 -8.21 -19.98 -13.15
C THR A 154 -9.06 -19.69 -11.91
N VAL A 155 -9.50 -20.72 -11.20
CA VAL A 155 -10.38 -20.59 -10.03
C VAL A 155 -9.66 -21.02 -8.76
N ASN A 156 -9.34 -20.06 -7.89
CA ASN A 156 -8.84 -20.33 -6.55
C ASN A 156 -9.97 -20.36 -5.51
N VAL A 157 -10.04 -21.42 -4.70
CA VAL A 157 -10.96 -21.54 -3.56
C VAL A 157 -10.26 -21.01 -2.32
N GLY A 158 -10.34 -19.70 -2.10
CA GLY A 158 -9.55 -19.00 -1.08
C GLY A 158 -9.96 -19.31 0.37
N THR A 159 -11.26 -19.53 0.63
CA THR A 159 -11.75 -19.95 1.95
C THR A 159 -12.93 -20.91 1.83
N ILE A 160 -13.09 -21.81 2.81
CA ILE A 160 -14.28 -22.65 3.00
C ILE A 160 -14.51 -22.90 4.49
N LYS A 161 -15.76 -22.74 4.96
CA LYS A 161 -16.18 -22.95 6.36
C LYS A 161 -17.59 -23.51 6.42
N GLY A 162 -17.82 -24.55 7.20
CA GLY A 162 -19.16 -25.12 7.39
C GLY A 162 -19.20 -26.14 8.52
N GLY A 163 -20.40 -26.37 9.06
CA GLY A 163 -20.63 -27.28 10.18
C GLY A 163 -20.33 -26.69 11.57
N LEU A 164 -20.86 -27.36 12.60
CA LEU A 164 -20.78 -26.94 14.00
C LEU A 164 -20.29 -28.07 14.92
N LYS A 165 -20.78 -29.30 14.70
CA LYS A 165 -20.38 -30.51 15.44
C LYS A 165 -20.30 -31.69 14.48
N VAL A 166 -19.37 -32.61 14.74
CA VAL A 166 -19.11 -33.80 13.90
C VAL A 166 -20.32 -34.75 13.77
N ASN A 167 -21.21 -34.77 14.77
CA ASN A 167 -22.40 -35.62 14.79
C ASN A 167 -23.66 -34.95 14.20
N MET A 168 -23.51 -33.88 13.42
CA MET A 168 -24.62 -33.17 12.76
C MET A 168 -24.39 -33.03 11.26
N ILE A 169 -25.46 -33.13 10.48
CA ILE A 169 -25.46 -32.74 9.07
C ILE A 169 -25.39 -31.20 9.02
N PRO A 170 -24.38 -30.60 8.37
CA PRO A 170 -24.18 -29.16 8.37
C PRO A 170 -25.25 -28.43 7.54
N GLU A 171 -25.93 -27.47 8.14
CA GLU A 171 -26.98 -26.67 7.47
C GLU A 171 -26.43 -25.63 6.51
N THR A 172 -25.32 -24.98 6.88
CA THR A 172 -24.72 -23.88 6.12
C THR A 172 -23.24 -24.15 5.88
N CYS A 173 -22.78 -23.79 4.68
CA CYS A 173 -21.38 -23.69 4.32
C CYS A 173 -21.16 -22.39 3.55
N ILE A 174 -20.08 -21.67 3.87
CA ILE A 174 -19.69 -20.40 3.24
C ILE A 174 -18.29 -20.61 2.65
N PHE A 175 -18.08 -20.17 1.42
CA PHE A 175 -16.78 -20.24 0.76
C PHE A 175 -16.54 -19.02 -0.12
N GLU A 176 -15.28 -18.74 -0.44
CA GLU A 176 -14.90 -17.57 -1.25
C GLU A 176 -14.02 -18.01 -2.43
N LEU A 177 -14.35 -17.51 -3.62
CA LEU A 177 -13.61 -17.74 -4.86
C LEU A 177 -12.84 -16.47 -5.27
N ASP A 178 -11.60 -16.64 -5.72
CA ASP A 178 -10.82 -15.65 -6.47
C ASP A 178 -10.60 -16.23 -7.88
N ILE A 179 -11.35 -15.70 -8.85
CA ILE A 179 -11.31 -16.14 -10.26
C ILE A 179 -10.48 -15.11 -11.03
N ARG A 180 -9.44 -15.56 -11.75
CA ARG A 180 -8.61 -14.67 -12.58
C ARG A 180 -9.05 -14.74 -14.03
N LEU A 181 -9.49 -13.61 -14.55
CA LEU A 181 -10.03 -13.46 -15.90
C LEU A 181 -8.88 -13.12 -16.87
N PRO A 182 -8.54 -13.94 -17.87
CA PRO A 182 -7.58 -13.57 -18.90
C PRO A 182 -8.09 -12.41 -19.75
N VAL A 183 -7.20 -11.79 -20.54
CA VAL A 183 -7.62 -10.80 -21.54
C VAL A 183 -8.63 -11.43 -22.51
N GLY A 184 -9.75 -10.75 -22.73
CA GLY A 184 -10.87 -11.25 -23.54
C GLY A 184 -12.01 -11.88 -22.73
N MET A 185 -11.79 -12.23 -21.45
CA MET A 185 -12.83 -12.84 -20.62
C MET A 185 -13.53 -11.81 -19.72
N ARG A 186 -14.80 -11.53 -20.03
CA ARG A 186 -15.67 -10.69 -19.19
C ARG A 186 -16.18 -11.45 -17.96
N GLU A 187 -16.55 -10.72 -16.92
CA GLU A 187 -17.06 -11.29 -15.66
C GLU A 187 -18.51 -11.79 -15.74
N ASP A 188 -19.35 -11.19 -16.59
CA ASP A 188 -20.72 -11.61 -16.86
C ASP A 188 -20.76 -13.03 -17.42
N THR A 189 -19.90 -13.36 -18.40
CA THR A 189 -19.75 -14.72 -18.95
C THR A 189 -19.48 -15.79 -17.88
N VAL A 190 -18.75 -15.43 -16.81
CA VAL A 190 -18.45 -16.34 -15.69
C VAL A 190 -19.63 -16.42 -14.71
N LEU A 191 -20.31 -15.30 -14.44
CA LEU A 191 -21.50 -15.26 -13.58
C LEU A 191 -22.67 -16.02 -14.20
N ASP A 192 -22.97 -15.76 -15.48
CA ASP A 192 -24.02 -16.43 -16.26
C ASP A 192 -23.82 -17.96 -16.26
N LEU A 193 -22.57 -18.42 -16.46
CA LEU A 193 -22.23 -19.85 -16.36
C LEU A 193 -22.57 -20.40 -14.97
N ILE A 194 -22.16 -19.72 -13.89
CA ILE A 194 -22.43 -20.21 -12.52
C ILE A 194 -23.94 -20.21 -12.22
N ASP A 195 -24.68 -19.24 -12.74
CA ASP A 195 -26.14 -19.18 -12.61
C ASP A 195 -26.85 -20.33 -13.37
N THR A 196 -26.26 -20.87 -14.46
CA THR A 196 -26.74 -22.12 -15.07
C THR A 196 -26.42 -23.38 -14.24
N ILE A 197 -25.40 -23.34 -13.38
CA ILE A 197 -25.00 -24.47 -12.54
C ILE A 197 -25.86 -24.55 -11.26
N ILE A 198 -26.21 -23.42 -10.65
CA ILE A 198 -26.95 -23.36 -9.38
C ILE A 198 -28.23 -24.24 -9.34
N PRO A 199 -29.13 -24.23 -10.35
CA PRO A 199 -30.36 -25.04 -10.32
C PRO A 199 -30.12 -26.55 -10.22
N GLN A 200 -28.97 -27.06 -10.67
CA GLN A 200 -28.63 -28.49 -10.60
C GLN A 200 -28.46 -29.00 -9.16
N TYR A 201 -28.35 -28.09 -8.18
CA TYR A 201 -28.07 -28.39 -6.78
C TYR A 201 -29.31 -28.35 -5.87
N GLU A 202 -30.51 -28.20 -6.43
CA GLU A 202 -31.75 -28.31 -5.65
C GLU A 202 -31.83 -29.65 -4.87
N PRO A 203 -32.41 -29.65 -3.65
CA PRO A 203 -33.09 -28.54 -2.97
C PRO A 203 -32.16 -27.66 -2.12
N ALA A 204 -30.85 -27.62 -2.40
CA ALA A 204 -29.96 -26.69 -1.72
C ALA A 204 -30.19 -25.26 -2.23
N SER A 205 -30.17 -24.29 -1.32
CA SER A 205 -30.17 -22.87 -1.69
C SER A 205 -28.73 -22.40 -1.77
N ILE A 206 -28.32 -21.94 -2.95
CA ILE A 206 -27.00 -21.34 -3.19
C ILE A 206 -27.20 -19.85 -3.44
N THR A 207 -26.39 -19.02 -2.79
CA THR A 207 -26.40 -17.56 -2.97
C THR A 207 -24.98 -17.07 -3.20
N ILE A 208 -24.78 -16.22 -4.21
CA ILE A 208 -23.49 -15.67 -4.58
C ILE A 208 -23.53 -14.15 -4.45
N LYS A 209 -22.47 -13.57 -3.89
CA LYS A 209 -22.30 -12.11 -3.76
C LYS A 209 -20.93 -11.71 -4.31
N LYS A 210 -20.94 -10.90 -5.38
CA LYS A 210 -19.73 -10.26 -5.91
C LYS A 210 -19.12 -9.30 -4.90
N GLN A 211 -17.81 -9.40 -4.68
CA GLN A 211 -17.02 -8.44 -3.92
C GLN A 211 -16.57 -7.32 -4.87
N ALA A 212 -17.48 -6.39 -5.17
CA ALA A 212 -17.28 -5.38 -6.23
C ALA A 212 -15.98 -4.56 -6.07
N ALA A 213 -15.65 -4.12 -4.85
CA ALA A 213 -14.43 -3.35 -4.57
C ALA A 213 -13.12 -4.11 -4.81
N ALA A 214 -13.17 -5.45 -4.86
CA ALA A 214 -12.01 -6.31 -5.08
C ALA A 214 -12.12 -7.12 -6.39
N SER A 215 -13.06 -6.72 -7.27
CA SER A 215 -13.25 -7.31 -8.59
C SER A 215 -12.97 -6.26 -9.66
N ASN A 216 -12.13 -6.59 -10.63
CA ASN A 216 -11.60 -5.69 -11.65
C ASN A 216 -11.61 -6.40 -13.01
N PRO A 217 -12.00 -5.72 -14.10
CA PRO A 217 -11.82 -6.25 -15.46
C PRO A 217 -10.38 -6.65 -15.78
N PHE A 218 -10.18 -7.42 -16.84
CA PHE A 218 -8.86 -7.52 -17.46
C PHE A 218 -8.48 -6.18 -18.09
N ASN A 219 -7.19 -5.96 -18.32
CA ASN A 219 -6.70 -4.78 -19.02
C ASN A 219 -5.43 -5.09 -19.80
N TYR A 220 -5.20 -4.36 -20.89
CA TYR A 220 -3.97 -4.46 -21.68
C TYR A 220 -3.70 -3.18 -22.46
N SER A 221 -2.43 -2.99 -22.82
CA SER A 221 -1.92 -2.00 -23.77
C SER A 221 -1.38 -2.74 -25.01
N GLU A 222 -1.06 -2.03 -26.08
CA GLU A 222 -0.42 -2.59 -27.28
C GLU A 222 0.90 -3.32 -26.96
N ILE A 223 1.23 -4.38 -27.71
CA ILE A 223 2.36 -5.25 -27.37
C ILE A 223 3.71 -4.64 -27.80
N ASN A 224 3.74 -3.91 -28.91
CA ASN A 224 4.99 -3.38 -29.51
C ASN A 224 4.94 -1.89 -29.93
N PRO A 225 4.46 -0.95 -29.08
CA PRO A 225 4.62 0.48 -29.35
C PRO A 225 6.09 0.93 -29.27
N PRO A 226 6.44 2.15 -29.71
CA PRO A 226 7.80 2.67 -29.69
C PRO A 226 8.51 2.58 -28.32
N ILE A 227 7.79 2.79 -27.22
CA ILE A 227 8.34 2.66 -25.85
C ILE A 227 8.93 1.26 -25.57
N VAL A 228 8.34 0.19 -26.12
CA VAL A 228 8.86 -1.17 -25.93
C VAL A 228 10.21 -1.34 -26.62
N GLY A 229 10.45 -0.63 -27.73
CA GLY A 229 11.78 -0.51 -28.35
C GLY A 229 12.76 0.19 -27.41
N HIS A 230 12.43 1.40 -26.95
CA HIS A 230 13.28 2.18 -26.05
C HIS A 230 13.61 1.45 -24.74
N LEU A 231 12.66 0.71 -24.15
CA LEU A 231 12.90 -0.12 -22.96
C LEU A 231 13.87 -1.27 -23.26
N LYS A 232 13.76 -1.92 -24.42
CA LYS A 232 14.69 -2.98 -24.85
C LYS A 232 16.10 -2.44 -25.09
N ASP A 233 16.21 -1.32 -25.80
CA ASP A 233 17.50 -0.72 -26.15
C ASP A 233 18.23 -0.23 -24.89
N ASN A 234 17.52 0.44 -23.97
CA ASN A 234 18.09 0.88 -22.68
C ASN A 234 18.45 -0.29 -21.76
N ALA A 235 17.66 -1.37 -21.75
CA ALA A 235 18.01 -2.56 -20.97
C ALA A 235 19.26 -3.26 -21.53
N LYS A 236 19.42 -3.30 -22.87
CA LYS A 236 20.59 -3.86 -23.55
C LYS A 236 21.84 -2.98 -23.42
N SER A 237 21.72 -1.65 -23.42
CA SER A 237 22.88 -0.77 -23.22
C SER A 237 23.44 -0.86 -21.80
N LEU A 238 22.59 -1.10 -20.80
CA LEU A 238 22.98 -1.35 -19.41
C LEU A 238 23.48 -2.79 -19.15
N ARG A 239 23.04 -3.75 -19.97
CA ARG A 239 23.39 -5.18 -19.84
C ARG A 239 23.64 -5.81 -21.22
N PRO A 240 24.80 -5.55 -21.85
CA PRO A 240 25.08 -5.99 -23.23
C PRO A 240 24.94 -7.50 -23.45
N ASP A 241 25.33 -8.30 -22.45
CA ASP A 241 25.32 -9.77 -22.52
C ASP A 241 23.96 -10.40 -22.18
N ALA A 242 22.99 -9.63 -21.67
CA ALA A 242 21.65 -10.12 -21.36
C ALA A 242 20.76 -10.17 -22.60
N ASP A 243 19.69 -10.96 -22.57
CA ASP A 243 18.63 -10.89 -23.60
C ASP A 243 17.86 -9.57 -23.51
N ALA A 244 17.21 -9.18 -24.61
CA ALA A 244 16.36 -8.00 -24.62
C ALA A 244 15.02 -8.32 -23.94
N PRO A 245 14.46 -7.44 -23.09
CA PRO A 245 13.25 -7.73 -22.33
C PRO A 245 12.05 -8.04 -23.23
N ILE A 246 11.34 -9.11 -22.88
CA ILE A 246 10.22 -9.63 -23.66
C ILE A 246 8.89 -9.09 -23.10
N PRO A 247 8.01 -8.48 -23.93
CA PRO A 247 6.66 -8.10 -23.51
C PRO A 247 5.85 -9.35 -23.14
N ILE A 248 5.30 -9.43 -21.93
CA ILE A 248 4.45 -10.56 -21.49
C ILE A 248 3.30 -10.06 -20.59
N PRO A 249 2.16 -10.77 -20.49
CA PRO A 249 1.14 -10.43 -19.50
C PRO A 249 1.61 -10.64 -18.04
N SER A 250 0.85 -10.08 -17.10
CA SER A 250 0.96 -10.31 -15.66
C SER A 250 -0.23 -11.13 -15.14
N MET A 251 0.04 -12.01 -14.17
CA MET A 251 -0.98 -12.78 -13.45
C MET A 251 -1.67 -11.94 -12.35
N GLY A 252 -0.96 -10.95 -11.80
CA GLY A 252 -1.47 -9.98 -10.84
C GLY A 252 -1.86 -8.66 -11.52
N GLY A 253 -2.71 -7.88 -10.86
CA GLY A 253 -2.99 -6.49 -11.24
C GLY A 253 -2.07 -5.52 -10.51
N SER A 254 -1.91 -4.32 -11.06
CA SER A 254 -1.23 -3.18 -10.45
C SER A 254 -2.08 -1.91 -10.67
N ASP A 255 -1.64 -0.74 -10.24
CA ASP A 255 -2.31 0.52 -10.59
C ASP A 255 -2.20 0.93 -12.07
N CYS A 256 -1.43 0.21 -12.90
CA CYS A 256 -1.51 0.32 -14.37
C CYS A 256 -2.93 0.11 -14.90
N LYS A 257 -3.75 -0.69 -14.20
CA LYS A 257 -5.17 -0.92 -14.53
C LYS A 257 -5.94 0.39 -14.66
N HIS A 258 -5.73 1.36 -13.77
CA HIS A 258 -6.51 2.61 -13.73
C HIS A 258 -6.16 3.53 -14.90
N TYR A 259 -4.89 3.56 -15.32
CA TYR A 259 -4.45 4.27 -16.52
C TYR A 259 -5.06 3.63 -17.78
N ARG A 260 -5.00 2.30 -17.91
CA ARG A 260 -5.60 1.57 -19.04
C ARG A 260 -7.13 1.72 -19.11
N TYR A 261 -7.83 1.76 -17.98
CA TYR A 261 -9.27 2.07 -17.93
C TYR A 261 -9.62 3.51 -18.29
N ALA A 262 -8.65 4.42 -18.26
CA ALA A 262 -8.78 5.81 -18.66
C ALA A 262 -8.26 6.07 -20.09
N ASP A 263 -8.02 5.00 -20.86
CA ASP A 263 -7.50 4.95 -22.23
C ASP A 263 -6.02 5.36 -22.39
N PHE A 264 -5.20 5.19 -21.33
CA PHE A 264 -3.76 5.44 -21.37
C PHE A 264 -2.91 4.17 -21.45
N PRO A 265 -1.97 4.07 -22.41
CA PRO A 265 -1.02 2.97 -22.47
C PRO A 265 -0.16 2.93 -21.19
N ALA A 266 -0.24 1.82 -20.46
CA ALA A 266 0.58 1.59 -19.27
C ALA A 266 1.47 0.35 -19.43
N TYR A 267 2.70 0.39 -18.91
CA TYR A 267 3.66 -0.71 -18.95
C TYR A 267 4.39 -0.86 -17.61
N ILE A 268 4.60 -2.10 -17.17
CA ILE A 268 5.47 -2.39 -16.02
C ILE A 268 6.86 -2.77 -16.52
N PHE A 269 7.88 -2.06 -16.04
CA PHE A 269 9.28 -2.43 -16.20
C PHE A 269 10.04 -2.00 -14.94
N GLY A 270 10.63 -2.96 -14.23
CA GLY A 270 11.18 -2.72 -12.89
C GLY A 270 12.06 -3.87 -12.37
N CYS A 271 12.50 -3.74 -11.12
CA CYS A 271 13.43 -4.66 -10.48
C CYS A 271 12.96 -6.12 -10.48
N SER A 272 13.88 -7.07 -10.34
CA SER A 272 13.53 -8.49 -10.30
C SER A 272 12.81 -8.88 -9.01
N PRO A 273 11.69 -9.63 -9.08
CA PRO A 273 11.13 -10.28 -7.90
C PRO A 273 12.00 -11.44 -7.41
N ALA A 274 12.95 -11.94 -8.20
CA ALA A 274 13.74 -13.14 -7.87
C ALA A 274 14.62 -12.99 -6.62
N THR A 275 15.06 -11.77 -6.28
CA THR A 275 15.76 -11.46 -5.02
C THR A 275 14.82 -10.94 -3.93
N THR A 276 13.52 -10.79 -4.21
CA THR A 276 12.51 -10.35 -3.23
C THR A 276 12.06 -11.54 -2.39
N LYS A 277 12.78 -11.83 -1.31
CA LYS A 277 12.46 -12.92 -0.39
C LYS A 277 11.52 -12.44 0.72
N ALA A 278 10.26 -12.86 0.68
CA ALA A 278 9.35 -12.70 1.81
C ALA A 278 9.70 -13.73 2.90
N VAL A 279 10.23 -13.27 4.03
CA VAL A 279 10.55 -14.12 5.20
C VAL A 279 9.64 -13.74 6.37
N SER A 280 9.02 -14.74 7.00
CA SER A 280 8.18 -14.53 8.19
C SER A 280 8.99 -14.84 9.45
N PHE A 281 9.47 -13.81 10.12
CA PHE A 281 10.11 -13.90 11.43
C PHE A 281 9.43 -12.96 12.44
N GLY A 282 9.49 -13.31 13.73
CA GLY A 282 9.16 -12.36 14.79
C GLY A 282 10.26 -11.30 14.92
N VAL A 283 9.91 -10.09 15.36
CA VAL A 283 10.88 -9.01 15.64
C VAL A 283 11.92 -9.37 16.73
N ALA A 284 11.65 -10.43 17.50
CA ALA A 284 12.57 -11.01 18.48
C ALA A 284 13.20 -12.36 18.00
N SER A 285 13.11 -12.70 16.71
CA SER A 285 13.73 -13.91 16.17
C SER A 285 15.24 -13.72 16.01
N PRO A 286 16.09 -14.64 16.51
CA PRO A 286 17.55 -14.60 16.28
C PRO A 286 17.94 -14.67 14.80
N GLU A 287 17.05 -15.13 13.92
CA GLU A 287 17.26 -15.19 12.47
C GLU A 287 17.30 -13.80 11.82
N LEU A 288 16.70 -12.80 12.47
CA LEU A 288 16.66 -11.43 11.96
C LEU A 288 18.06 -10.81 11.88
N ASP A 289 18.92 -11.09 12.86
CA ASP A 289 20.32 -10.64 12.90
C ASP A 289 21.08 -11.01 11.61
N ASN A 290 20.85 -12.22 11.10
CA ASN A 290 21.50 -12.70 9.88
C ASN A 290 20.94 -11.97 8.65
N HIS A 291 19.61 -11.81 8.56
CA HIS A 291 18.98 -11.12 7.44
C HIS A 291 19.31 -9.63 7.37
N VAL A 292 19.47 -8.95 8.51
CA VAL A 292 19.96 -7.57 8.58
C VAL A 292 21.39 -7.48 8.02
N ALA A 293 22.28 -8.40 8.42
CA ALA A 293 23.68 -8.42 7.98
C ALA A 293 23.89 -8.88 6.51
N GLU A 294 22.88 -9.47 5.87
CA GLU A 294 22.92 -9.91 4.46
C GLU A 294 22.74 -8.76 3.44
N HIS A 295 22.42 -7.54 3.89
CA HIS A 295 22.06 -6.41 3.02
C HIS A 295 22.88 -5.14 3.32
N ASP A 296 23.07 -4.29 2.32
CA ASP A 296 23.79 -3.00 2.46
C ASP A 296 22.95 -1.88 3.12
N LEU A 297 21.61 -1.99 3.02
CA LEU A 297 20.65 -1.00 3.47
C LEU A 297 19.31 -1.64 3.90
N ASP A 298 18.92 -1.40 5.14
CA ASP A 298 17.65 -1.82 5.73
C ASP A 298 16.61 -0.70 5.76
N ILE A 299 15.35 -1.01 5.44
CA ILE A 299 14.23 -0.05 5.46
C ILE A 299 13.08 -0.56 6.35
N SER A 300 13.02 -0.04 7.57
CA SER A 300 12.14 -0.52 8.63
C SER A 300 10.77 0.17 8.64
N LEU A 301 9.69 -0.62 8.52
CA LEU A 301 8.29 -0.20 8.68
C LEU A 301 7.55 -0.91 9.83
N VAL A 302 8.29 -1.51 10.77
CA VAL A 302 7.68 -2.08 11.99
C VAL A 302 7.06 -0.98 12.86
N PRO A 303 6.12 -1.28 13.78
CA PRO A 303 5.58 -0.28 14.70
C PRO A 303 6.68 0.45 15.47
N PHE A 304 6.51 1.76 15.68
CA PHE A 304 7.60 2.65 16.11
C PHE A 304 8.39 2.18 17.34
N VAL A 305 7.69 1.56 18.30
CA VAL A 305 8.25 0.95 19.53
C VAL A 305 9.30 -0.14 19.30
N ARG A 306 9.46 -0.60 18.05
CA ARG A 306 10.43 -1.63 17.66
C ARG A 306 11.68 -1.07 16.98
N HIS A 307 11.69 0.18 16.49
CA HIS A 307 12.82 0.64 15.67
C HIS A 307 14.15 0.65 16.42
N ALA A 308 14.18 1.03 17.71
CA ALA A 308 15.42 0.99 18.50
C ALA A 308 16.04 -0.43 18.55
N ALA A 309 15.21 -1.47 18.65
CA ALA A 309 15.67 -2.86 18.60
C ALA A 309 16.25 -3.19 17.21
N ILE A 310 15.59 -2.80 16.11
CA ILE A 310 16.14 -3.06 14.77
C ILE A 310 17.42 -2.24 14.51
N VAL A 311 17.54 -1.01 15.02
CA VAL A 311 18.77 -0.21 14.94
C VAL A 311 19.93 -0.93 15.65
N GLN A 312 19.69 -1.57 16.82
CA GLN A 312 20.71 -2.42 17.47
C GLN A 312 21.15 -3.58 16.57
N LEU A 313 20.23 -4.20 15.82
CA LEU A 313 20.57 -5.25 14.86
C LEU A 313 21.37 -4.71 13.67
N ALA A 314 21.00 -3.55 13.13
CA ALA A 314 21.75 -2.89 12.05
C ALA A 314 23.18 -2.53 12.48
N ILE A 315 23.36 -2.03 13.70
CA ILE A 315 24.67 -1.79 14.33
C ILE A 315 25.48 -3.08 14.42
N LYS A 316 24.85 -4.18 14.84
CA LYS A 316 25.50 -5.50 14.94
C LYS A 316 25.90 -6.06 13.57
N GLY A 317 25.04 -5.93 12.56
CA GLY A 317 25.29 -6.35 11.18
C GLY A 317 26.24 -5.44 10.41
N LYS A 318 26.49 -4.21 10.90
CA LYS A 318 27.15 -3.10 10.19
C LYS A 318 26.40 -2.66 8.92
N THR A 319 25.08 -2.74 8.97
CA THR A 319 24.15 -2.40 7.89
C THR A 319 23.66 -0.96 8.04
N ASN A 320 23.55 -0.22 6.93
CA ASN A 320 22.95 1.12 6.97
C ASN A 320 21.44 1.01 7.18
N PHE A 321 20.82 1.98 7.85
CA PHE A 321 19.44 1.83 8.31
C PHE A 321 18.57 3.06 8.01
N VAL A 322 17.34 2.80 7.54
CA VAL A 322 16.32 3.81 7.27
C VAL A 322 15.05 3.44 8.02
N THR A 323 14.41 4.42 8.65
CA THR A 323 13.13 4.22 9.30
C THR A 323 12.20 5.43 9.21
N ILE A 324 10.90 5.14 9.15
CA ILE A 324 9.80 6.10 9.29
C ILE A 324 9.52 6.48 10.76
N GLY A 325 10.31 5.96 11.69
CA GLY A 325 10.13 6.11 13.13
C GLY A 325 10.20 7.56 13.60
N TYR A 326 9.36 7.89 14.57
CA TYR A 326 9.43 9.17 15.28
C TYR A 326 10.70 9.27 16.14
N ASP A 327 11.09 10.49 16.47
CA ASP A 327 12.18 10.81 17.40
C ASP A 327 11.95 10.23 18.82
N PHE A 328 12.58 9.10 19.18
CA PHE A 328 12.47 8.44 20.51
C PHE A 328 13.83 8.31 21.23
N PRO A 329 13.94 8.62 22.54
CA PRO A 329 15.20 8.58 23.30
C PRO A 329 16.04 7.31 23.14
N ALA A 330 15.39 6.13 23.10
CA ALA A 330 16.05 4.84 22.92
C ALA A 330 16.82 4.67 21.58
N ILE A 331 16.59 5.55 20.59
CA ILE A 331 17.40 5.60 19.36
C ILE A 331 18.63 6.52 19.54
N HIS A 332 18.56 7.53 20.42
CA HIS A 332 19.68 8.44 20.72
C HIS A 332 20.77 7.74 21.53
N GLU A 333 20.37 6.88 22.46
CA GLU A 333 21.28 6.05 23.27
C GLU A 333 22.17 5.13 22.41
N LEU A 334 21.79 4.88 21.15
CA LEU A 334 22.52 4.05 20.19
C LEU A 334 23.51 4.83 19.32
N GLU A 335 23.53 6.16 19.40
CA GLU A 335 24.34 7.04 18.52
C GLU A 335 25.84 6.71 18.57
N TYR A 336 26.40 6.53 19.77
CA TYR A 336 27.80 6.14 19.96
C TYR A 336 28.12 4.76 19.35
N GLN A 337 27.15 3.83 19.42
CA GLN A 337 27.31 2.48 18.91
C GLN A 337 27.25 2.46 17.37
N ALA A 338 26.35 3.23 16.77
CA ALA A 338 26.26 3.41 15.32
C ALA A 338 27.53 4.03 14.71
N LYS A 339 28.07 5.08 15.34
CA LYS A 339 29.37 5.68 14.97
C LYS A 339 30.52 4.67 15.03
N THR A 340 30.61 3.93 16.13
CA THR A 340 31.63 2.88 16.33
C THR A 340 31.51 1.77 15.28
N ALA A 341 30.29 1.38 14.91
CA ALA A 341 30.00 0.42 13.84
C ALA A 341 30.22 0.98 12.41
N ARG A 342 30.39 2.30 12.26
CA ARG A 342 30.51 3.05 11.00
C ARG A 342 29.28 2.93 10.08
N ILE A 343 28.09 2.81 10.64
CA ILE A 343 26.83 2.78 9.87
C ILE A 343 26.15 4.14 9.86
N THR A 344 25.38 4.42 8.80
CA THR A 344 24.49 5.59 8.76
C THR A 344 23.07 5.18 9.12
N VAL A 345 22.48 5.86 10.11
CA VAL A 345 21.09 5.67 10.57
C VAL A 345 20.27 6.90 10.24
N LEU A 346 19.21 6.72 9.46
CA LEU A 346 18.27 7.75 9.04
C LEU A 346 16.90 7.53 9.70
N ASN A 347 16.49 8.47 10.55
CA ASN A 347 15.23 8.44 11.31
C ASN A 347 14.29 9.57 10.86
N GLU A 348 12.99 9.44 11.14
CA GLU A 348 11.93 10.37 10.69
C GLU A 348 11.82 10.54 9.15
N VAL A 349 12.40 9.61 8.37
CA VAL A 349 12.37 9.63 6.90
C VAL A 349 10.95 9.32 6.42
N GLY A 350 10.45 10.06 5.43
CA GLY A 350 9.25 9.65 4.68
C GLY A 350 9.48 8.31 3.94
N VAL A 351 8.49 7.80 3.22
CA VAL A 351 8.64 6.57 2.41
C VAL A 351 9.36 6.86 1.08
N ASP A 352 10.53 7.51 1.17
CA ASP A 352 11.30 8.04 0.04
C ASP A 352 12.77 7.56 0.08
N PRO A 353 13.06 6.27 -0.25
CA PRO A 353 14.40 5.68 -0.16
C PRO A 353 15.54 6.38 -0.94
N PRO A 354 15.31 7.12 -2.05
CA PRO A 354 16.37 7.81 -2.79
C PRO A 354 17.10 8.88 -2.02
N TYR A 355 16.36 9.70 -1.26
CA TYR A 355 16.97 10.76 -0.46
C TYR A 355 17.84 10.14 0.64
N ALA A 356 17.43 9.00 1.18
CA ALA A 356 18.23 8.22 2.10
C ALA A 356 19.54 7.73 1.45
N ILE A 357 19.47 7.06 0.30
CA ILE A 357 20.67 6.55 -0.42
C ILE A 357 21.63 7.69 -0.78
N LYS A 358 21.12 8.78 -1.35
CA LYS A 358 21.94 9.96 -1.71
C LYS A 358 22.64 10.57 -0.49
N THR A 359 21.90 10.80 0.60
CA THR A 359 22.45 11.39 1.83
C THR A 359 23.52 10.49 2.46
N ILE A 360 23.35 9.17 2.41
CA ILE A 360 24.37 8.21 2.87
C ILE A 360 25.66 8.37 2.05
N GLY A 361 25.55 8.44 0.71
CA GLY A 361 26.70 8.64 -0.18
C GLY A 361 27.47 9.94 0.09
N GLU A 362 26.77 11.08 0.14
CA GLU A 362 27.36 12.40 0.43
C GLU A 362 28.07 12.45 1.80
N VAL A 363 27.53 11.73 2.80
CA VAL A 363 28.15 11.59 4.13
C VAL A 363 29.43 10.75 4.06
N HIS A 364 29.41 9.61 3.39
CA HIS A 364 30.58 8.72 3.32
C HIS A 364 31.73 9.35 2.53
N GLU A 365 31.42 10.08 1.45
CA GLU A 365 32.40 10.84 0.66
C GLU A 365 33.05 11.97 1.47
N LYS A 366 32.28 12.68 2.31
CA LYS A 366 32.78 13.83 3.06
C LYS A 366 33.57 13.49 4.34
N TYR A 367 33.36 12.32 4.93
CA TYR A 367 33.87 12.00 6.27
C TYR A 367 34.66 10.68 6.40
N GLU A 368 34.93 9.98 5.28
CA GLU A 368 35.72 8.73 5.19
C GLU A 368 35.29 7.60 6.16
N SER A 369 34.11 7.73 6.74
CA SER A 369 33.57 6.90 7.83
C SER A 369 32.07 7.17 8.00
N GLY A 370 31.40 6.34 8.80
CA GLY A 370 30.01 6.58 9.20
C GLY A 370 29.89 7.81 10.10
N ALA A 371 29.71 8.98 9.50
CA ALA A 371 29.40 10.24 10.18
C ALA A 371 27.89 10.52 10.18
N LEU A 372 27.45 11.44 11.04
CA LEU A 372 26.04 11.81 11.21
C LEU A 372 25.89 13.33 11.10
N LEU A 373 25.28 13.79 10.02
CA LEU A 373 24.98 15.21 9.80
C LEU A 373 23.70 15.61 10.55
N SER A 374 23.81 16.40 11.61
CA SER A 374 22.66 17.09 12.19
C SER A 374 22.09 18.11 11.21
N GLN A 375 20.85 17.92 10.77
CA GLN A 375 20.08 18.95 10.09
C GLN A 375 19.12 19.66 11.06
N LEU A 376 19.63 20.72 11.69
CA LEU A 376 18.83 21.93 11.88
C LEU A 376 18.77 22.62 10.51
N ASN A 377 17.70 22.36 9.74
CA ASN A 377 17.38 22.98 8.44
C ASN A 377 18.55 23.34 7.51
N SER A 378 19.10 22.32 6.87
CA SER A 378 19.50 22.34 5.45
C SER A 378 19.18 20.94 4.86
N THR A 379 19.44 20.57 3.61
CA THR A 379 20.19 21.27 2.55
C THR A 379 19.66 22.64 2.19
N THR A 380 20.54 23.43 1.57
CA THR A 380 20.26 24.64 0.78
C THR A 380 18.79 24.86 0.40
N PHE A 381 18.17 25.89 1.00
CA PHE A 381 16.87 26.39 0.57
C PHE A 381 17.04 27.55 -0.42
N LEU A 382 16.16 27.64 -1.42
CA LEU A 382 15.99 28.84 -2.25
C LEU A 382 14.90 29.70 -1.63
N GLN A 383 15.29 30.76 -0.93
CA GLN A 383 14.36 31.80 -0.47
C GLN A 383 14.56 33.03 -1.37
N ASP A 384 13.47 33.47 -2.03
CA ASP A 384 13.45 34.61 -2.97
C ASP A 384 14.57 34.58 -4.03
N GLY A 385 14.93 33.37 -4.49
CA GLY A 385 15.95 33.15 -5.53
C GLY A 385 17.40 33.19 -5.05
N LYS A 386 17.68 33.23 -3.74
CA LYS A 386 19.04 33.19 -3.18
C LYS A 386 19.25 32.01 -2.23
N VAL A 387 20.51 31.55 -2.20
CA VAL A 387 21.02 30.53 -1.28
C VAL A 387 21.66 31.24 -0.09
N ILE A 388 21.41 30.73 1.12
CA ILE A 388 22.00 31.23 2.37
C ILE A 388 22.60 30.03 3.12
N GLU A 389 23.81 30.19 3.63
CA GLU A 389 24.52 29.18 4.46
C GLU A 389 24.60 29.65 5.92
N ILE A 390 24.57 28.70 6.86
CA ILE A 390 24.73 28.93 8.30
C ILE A 390 25.65 27.83 8.88
N SER A 391 26.50 28.21 9.85
CA SER A 391 27.51 27.34 10.48
C SER A 391 26.93 26.17 11.29
N ILE A 392 27.67 25.06 11.36
CA ILE A 392 27.23 23.79 11.97
C ILE A 392 28.32 23.25 12.92
N GLU A 393 28.08 23.29 14.22
CA GLU A 393 28.87 22.56 15.23
C GLU A 393 27.95 21.85 16.26
N GLU A 394 28.42 20.70 16.78
CA GLU A 394 27.97 19.97 17.99
C GLU A 394 26.85 18.89 18.00
N HIS A 395 26.12 18.53 16.92
CA HIS A 395 25.09 17.45 17.01
C HIS A 395 25.13 16.37 15.90
N THR A 396 24.68 15.15 16.23
CA THR A 396 24.98 13.93 15.44
C THR A 396 23.84 12.88 15.37
N ILE A 397 22.58 13.31 15.21
CA ILE A 397 21.48 12.42 14.76
C ILE A 397 20.71 13.11 13.64
N ILE A 398 20.40 12.38 12.57
CA ILE A 398 19.53 12.86 11.48
C ILE A 398 18.07 12.77 11.95
N ARG A 399 17.39 13.92 12.00
CA ARG A 399 16.03 14.09 12.52
C ARG A 399 15.26 15.03 11.59
N GLY A 400 13.99 14.76 11.36
CA GLY A 400 13.08 15.63 10.62
C GLY A 400 12.32 14.97 9.47
N PRO A 401 11.03 15.29 9.27
CA PRO A 401 10.25 14.80 8.15
C PRO A 401 10.75 15.41 6.83
N LEU A 402 11.27 14.57 5.93
CA LEU A 402 11.61 14.96 4.54
C LEU A 402 10.41 15.48 3.71
N ARG A 403 9.17 15.40 4.23
CA ARG A 403 7.93 15.59 3.44
C ARG A 403 6.87 16.50 4.09
N CYS A 404 6.72 16.47 5.41
CA CYS A 404 5.65 17.18 6.13
C CYS A 404 6.17 17.79 7.44
N ASP A 405 6.71 19.01 7.37
CA ASP A 405 7.25 19.74 8.53
C ASP A 405 6.23 19.80 9.69
N GLY A 406 6.68 19.44 10.89
CA GLY A 406 5.86 19.33 12.10
C GLY A 406 5.03 18.05 12.27
N ASN A 407 4.83 17.20 11.26
CA ASN A 407 3.93 16.03 11.38
C ASN A 407 4.44 14.93 12.34
N PRO A 408 5.73 14.49 12.31
CA PRO A 408 6.26 13.55 13.30
C PRO A 408 6.19 14.10 14.73
N ALA A 409 6.38 15.42 14.89
CA ALA A 409 6.28 16.09 16.18
C ALA A 409 4.83 16.19 16.67
N LEU A 410 3.86 16.39 15.78
CA LEU A 410 2.42 16.32 16.07
C LEU A 410 2.01 14.92 16.53
N VAL A 411 2.43 13.86 15.82
CA VAL A 411 2.12 12.48 16.23
C VAL A 411 2.85 12.12 17.53
N LYS A 412 4.10 12.54 17.72
CA LYS A 412 4.82 12.39 19.00
C LYS A 412 4.13 13.14 20.15
N ALA A 413 3.58 14.33 19.91
CA ALA A 413 2.78 15.05 20.91
C ALA A 413 1.51 14.25 21.26
N LEU A 414 0.80 13.69 20.28
CA LEU A 414 -0.37 12.82 20.51
C LEU A 414 0.00 11.51 21.26
N ILE A 415 1.16 10.91 20.98
CA ILE A 415 1.70 9.75 21.72
C ILE A 415 2.00 10.15 23.18
N ASN A 416 2.68 11.27 23.42
CA ASN A 416 3.00 11.76 24.77
C ASN A 416 1.75 12.15 25.56
N LEU A 417 0.73 12.68 24.89
CA LEU A 417 -0.62 12.92 25.41
C LEU A 417 -1.42 11.62 25.61
N GLY A 418 -0.88 10.44 25.29
CA GLY A 418 -1.51 9.14 25.55
C GLY A 418 -2.64 8.73 24.59
N TRP A 419 -2.80 9.42 23.45
CA TRP A 419 -3.83 9.11 22.42
C TRP A 419 -3.50 7.87 21.59
N PHE A 420 -2.22 7.50 21.50
CA PHE A 420 -1.76 6.31 20.79
C PHE A 420 -1.25 5.25 21.78
N ASP A 421 -2.20 4.59 22.45
CA ASP A 421 -1.96 3.38 23.25
C ASP A 421 -2.68 2.18 22.60
N THR A 422 -2.13 0.98 22.77
CA THR A 422 -2.71 -0.29 22.26
C THR A 422 -3.48 -1.07 23.32
N GLY A 423 -3.45 -0.63 24.59
CA GLY A 423 -4.26 -1.17 25.67
C GLY A 423 -5.70 -0.62 25.68
N PRO A 424 -6.69 -1.40 26.14
CA PRO A 424 -8.05 -0.92 26.33
C PRO A 424 -8.10 0.22 27.36
N ARG A 425 -9.00 1.19 27.16
CA ARG A 425 -9.18 2.35 28.03
C ARG A 425 -10.62 2.42 28.53
N ASP A 426 -10.82 2.28 29.83
CA ASP A 426 -12.14 2.27 30.49
C ASP A 426 -12.96 3.57 30.30
N TRP A 427 -12.31 4.62 29.81
CA TRP A 427 -12.89 5.94 29.59
C TRP A 427 -13.43 6.19 28.17
N LEU A 428 -13.12 5.34 27.18
CA LEU A 428 -13.70 5.37 25.83
C LEU A 428 -15.12 4.76 25.87
N LYS A 429 -16.12 5.59 26.11
CA LYS A 429 -17.56 5.23 26.16
C LYS A 429 -18.36 6.30 25.43
N GLU A 430 -19.46 5.90 24.78
CA GLU A 430 -20.31 6.81 23.99
C GLU A 430 -20.77 8.05 24.77
N GLY A 431 -20.99 9.15 24.04
CA GLY A 431 -21.65 10.36 24.58
C GLY A 431 -20.75 11.37 25.30
N LYS A 432 -19.43 11.36 25.05
CA LYS A 432 -18.49 12.39 25.54
C LYS A 432 -18.13 13.40 24.43
N ASN A 433 -17.78 14.62 24.81
CA ASN A 433 -17.25 15.65 23.91
C ASN A 433 -15.72 15.68 23.92
N TRP A 434 -15.10 16.10 22.80
CA TRP A 434 -13.64 16.17 22.64
C TRP A 434 -12.96 16.91 23.81
N SER A 435 -13.48 18.08 24.19
CA SER A 435 -12.96 18.90 25.30
C SER A 435 -12.99 18.25 26.69
N ARG A 436 -13.81 17.22 26.94
CA ARG A 436 -13.76 16.42 28.20
C ARG A 436 -12.87 15.18 28.10
N ILE A 437 -12.59 14.67 26.90
CA ILE A 437 -11.67 13.52 26.73
C ILE A 437 -10.24 13.91 27.17
N GLN A 438 -9.86 15.17 26.98
CA GLN A 438 -8.56 15.71 27.40
C GLN A 438 -8.34 15.80 28.92
N HIS A 439 -9.40 15.76 29.75
CA HIS A 439 -9.23 15.77 31.22
C HIS A 439 -8.61 14.46 31.76
N LEU A 440 -8.42 13.46 30.89
CA LEU A 440 -7.87 12.14 31.20
C LEU A 440 -6.43 11.94 30.69
N THR A 441 -5.83 12.97 30.09
CA THR A 441 -4.41 13.01 29.69
C THR A 441 -3.56 13.88 30.64
N GLY A 442 -4.12 14.26 31.80
CA GLY A 442 -3.45 15.04 32.84
C GLY A 442 -3.73 16.55 32.84
N ALA A 443 -4.58 17.06 31.94
CA ALA A 443 -4.83 18.50 31.84
C ALA A 443 -5.73 19.07 32.96
N VAL A 444 -5.28 20.17 33.58
CA VAL A 444 -5.91 20.80 34.76
C VAL A 444 -7.27 21.45 34.45
N SER A 445 -7.57 21.74 33.17
CA SER A 445 -8.81 22.40 32.75
C SER A 445 -9.26 21.95 31.36
N THR A 446 -10.57 22.02 31.10
CA THR A 446 -11.19 21.75 29.78
C THR A 446 -11.24 22.98 28.88
N ALA A 447 -10.78 24.14 29.34
CA ALA A 447 -10.68 25.35 28.51
C ALA A 447 -9.42 25.30 27.64
N GLU A 448 -9.51 25.81 26.40
CA GLU A 448 -8.40 25.82 25.42
C GLU A 448 -7.06 26.28 26.04
N VAL A 449 -7.08 27.35 26.85
CA VAL A 449 -5.91 27.89 27.55
C VAL A 449 -5.22 26.85 28.44
N GLY A 450 -5.97 26.07 29.23
CA GLY A 450 -5.38 25.04 30.10
C GLY A 450 -4.84 23.84 29.33
N LEU A 451 -5.47 23.52 28.21
CA LEU A 451 -5.04 22.46 27.30
C LEU A 451 -3.74 22.83 26.57
N LEU A 452 -3.62 24.09 26.16
CA LEU A 452 -2.37 24.66 25.64
C LEU A 452 -1.25 24.60 26.70
N THR A 453 -1.54 24.94 27.96
CA THR A 453 -0.57 24.82 29.06
C THR A 453 -0.08 23.38 29.25
N THR A 454 -0.96 22.38 29.24
CA THR A 454 -0.53 20.97 29.37
C THR A 454 0.26 20.49 28.15
N VAL A 455 -0.06 20.96 26.94
CA VAL A 455 0.76 20.73 25.75
C VAL A 455 2.16 21.36 25.90
N ASP A 456 2.26 22.55 26.51
CA ASP A 456 3.52 23.24 26.80
C ASP A 456 4.37 22.55 27.89
N GLU A 457 3.71 22.06 28.94
CA GLU A 457 4.33 21.36 30.07
C GLU A 457 4.97 20.01 29.67
N LEU A 458 4.49 19.37 28.60
CA LEU A 458 5.03 18.12 28.06
C LEU A 458 6.42 18.23 27.39
N ARG A 459 7.08 19.40 27.48
CA ARG A 459 8.48 19.70 27.11
C ARG A 459 9.05 18.91 25.92
N GLY A 460 8.86 19.44 24.70
CA GLY A 460 9.48 18.85 23.51
C GLY A 460 9.59 19.74 22.26
N PHE A 461 9.22 21.02 22.31
CA PHE A 461 9.18 21.89 21.13
C PHE A 461 10.58 22.38 20.74
N ARG A 462 10.96 22.16 19.47
CA ARG A 462 12.28 22.56 18.93
C ARG A 462 12.41 24.08 18.73
N SER A 463 11.29 24.83 18.55
CA SER A 463 11.25 26.30 18.52
C SER A 463 9.81 26.83 18.77
N PRO A 464 9.61 28.15 19.01
CA PRO A 464 8.28 28.77 19.11
C PRO A 464 7.42 28.60 17.85
N GLU A 465 8.04 28.61 16.66
CA GLU A 465 7.37 28.42 15.37
C GLU A 465 6.94 26.97 15.19
N ALA A 466 7.80 26.01 15.56
CA ALA A 466 7.47 24.59 15.55
C ALA A 466 6.31 24.27 16.50
N ARG A 467 6.30 24.88 17.70
CA ARG A 467 5.16 24.84 18.63
C ARG A 467 3.88 25.36 17.94
N SER A 468 3.94 26.52 17.30
CA SER A 468 2.79 27.11 16.60
C SER A 468 2.21 26.18 15.52
N LYS A 469 3.06 25.57 14.67
CA LYS A 469 2.63 24.58 13.65
C LYS A 469 1.94 23.35 14.27
N ILE A 470 2.50 22.81 15.35
CA ILE A 470 1.92 21.63 16.03
C ILE A 470 0.56 21.99 16.66
N LEU A 471 0.43 23.17 17.27
CA LEU A 471 -0.85 23.64 17.81
C LEU A 471 -1.92 23.83 16.74
N VAL A 472 -1.55 24.33 15.55
CA VAL A 472 -2.47 24.38 14.39
C VAL A 472 -2.89 22.97 13.95
N GLY A 473 -1.96 22.01 13.95
CA GLY A 473 -2.26 20.60 13.67
C GLY A 473 -3.24 19.98 14.67
N LEU A 474 -3.02 20.15 15.97
CA LEU A 474 -3.91 19.67 17.03
C LEU A 474 -5.30 20.34 16.97
N LYS A 475 -5.38 21.61 16.55
CA LYS A 475 -6.66 22.28 16.27
C LYS A 475 -7.37 21.70 15.05
N TRP A 476 -6.63 21.43 13.98
CA TRP A 476 -7.18 20.85 12.76
C TRP A 476 -7.73 19.42 12.98
N THR A 477 -7.16 18.62 13.87
CA THR A 477 -7.71 17.30 14.24
C THR A 477 -8.97 17.36 15.10
N GLY A 478 -9.55 18.55 15.35
CA GLY A 478 -10.75 18.72 16.16
C GLY A 478 -10.53 18.54 17.67
N LEU A 479 -9.28 18.46 18.13
CA LEU A 479 -8.95 18.07 19.51
C LEU A 479 -9.47 19.06 20.57
N PHE A 480 -9.66 20.32 20.20
CA PHE A 480 -10.20 21.39 21.04
C PHE A 480 -11.66 21.73 20.70
N SER A 481 -12.37 20.85 19.97
CA SER A 481 -13.79 21.01 19.65
C SER A 481 -14.66 20.72 20.89
N ASP A 482 -15.84 21.35 20.97
CA ASP A 482 -16.89 20.99 21.93
C ASP A 482 -17.88 19.96 21.37
N GLU A 483 -17.68 19.50 20.13
CA GLU A 483 -18.51 18.48 19.49
C GLU A 483 -18.44 17.12 20.22
N ILE A 484 -19.57 16.41 20.18
CA ILE A 484 -19.73 15.08 20.79
C ILE A 484 -19.14 14.02 19.86
N THR A 485 -18.26 13.17 20.39
CA THR A 485 -17.63 12.08 19.61
C THR A 485 -18.51 10.83 19.59
N ALA A 486 -18.63 10.21 18.42
CA ALA A 486 -19.00 8.81 18.31
C ALA A 486 -17.81 7.93 18.70
N VAL A 487 -18.02 6.93 19.56
CA VAL A 487 -17.01 5.91 19.86
C VAL A 487 -17.19 4.77 18.87
N CYS A 488 -16.24 4.60 17.96
CA CYS A 488 -16.19 3.44 17.09
C CYS A 488 -15.28 2.38 17.71
N ASP A 489 -15.79 1.15 17.88
CA ASP A 489 -14.93 0.02 18.24
C ASP A 489 -13.80 -0.13 17.21
N PRO A 490 -12.56 -0.45 17.63
CA PRO A 490 -11.55 -0.89 16.70
C PRO A 490 -12.06 -2.16 16.00
N PRO A 491 -12.04 -2.24 14.65
CA PRO A 491 -12.53 -3.42 13.95
C PRO A 491 -11.81 -4.65 14.53
N PRO A 492 -12.53 -5.69 15.00
CA PRO A 492 -11.91 -6.84 15.65
C PRO A 492 -10.74 -7.37 14.83
N ARG A 493 -9.65 -7.84 15.47
CA ARG A 493 -8.36 -8.18 14.82
C ARG A 493 -8.42 -9.21 13.67
N HIS A 494 -9.59 -9.80 13.40
CA HIS A 494 -9.88 -10.67 12.26
C HIS A 494 -10.83 -10.05 11.22
N SER A 495 -11.00 -8.72 11.21
CA SER A 495 -11.98 -7.99 10.40
C SER A 495 -11.46 -6.69 9.80
N LEU A 496 -10.27 -6.75 9.18
CA LEU A 496 -10.02 -5.92 7.98
C LEU A 496 -10.86 -6.44 6.80
N ARG A 497 -12.20 -6.39 6.97
CA ARG A 497 -13.20 -6.59 5.92
C ARG A 497 -13.96 -5.28 5.78
N SER A 498 -14.10 -4.81 4.55
CA SER A 498 -14.70 -3.53 4.20
C SER A 498 -16.18 -3.44 4.58
N THR A 499 -16.47 -2.93 5.78
CA THR A 499 -17.81 -2.42 6.12
C THR A 499 -17.97 -1.04 5.49
N GLY A 500 -18.58 -1.00 4.31
CA GLY A 500 -18.89 0.23 3.58
C GLY A 500 -20.05 1.02 4.21
N GLN A 501 -19.86 1.53 5.42
CA GLN A 501 -20.66 2.62 5.97
C GLN A 501 -19.86 3.92 5.88
N ALA A 502 -20.49 4.96 5.34
CA ALA A 502 -19.89 6.28 5.31
C ALA A 502 -19.78 6.81 6.74
N ILE A 503 -18.57 7.22 7.13
CA ILE A 503 -18.40 8.18 8.22
C ILE A 503 -18.67 9.54 7.57
N GLU A 504 -19.87 10.07 7.76
CA GLU A 504 -20.14 11.47 7.42
C GLU A 504 -19.25 12.37 8.28
N ASN A 505 -18.68 13.43 7.70
CA ASN A 505 -17.93 14.44 8.44
C ASN A 505 -18.92 15.38 9.17
N PRO A 506 -19.03 15.37 10.51
CA PRO A 506 -19.53 16.54 11.22
C PRO A 506 -18.46 17.62 11.13
N GLY A 507 -18.80 18.84 10.68
CA GLY A 507 -17.84 19.95 10.64
C GLY A 507 -17.90 20.90 9.44
N ARG A 508 -18.87 20.77 8.50
CA ARG A 508 -19.16 21.83 7.52
C ARG A 508 -20.56 22.42 7.73
N CYS A 509 -20.68 23.28 8.73
CA CYS A 509 -21.73 24.31 8.74
C CYS A 509 -21.45 25.30 7.61
N THR A 510 -22.22 25.22 6.53
CA THR A 510 -22.27 26.26 5.49
C THR A 510 -22.93 27.51 6.07
N SER A 511 -22.16 28.59 6.24
CA SER A 511 -22.69 29.90 6.64
C SER A 511 -23.41 30.60 5.49
N SER A 512 -24.66 30.21 5.24
CA SER A 512 -25.56 30.96 4.38
C SER A 512 -25.96 32.28 5.06
N LEU A 513 -25.33 33.39 4.65
CA LEU A 513 -25.73 34.74 5.04
C LEU A 513 -27.11 35.07 4.44
N SER A 514 -28.16 34.93 5.26
CA SER A 514 -29.51 35.37 4.92
C SER A 514 -29.68 36.87 5.21
N SER A 515 -29.49 37.70 4.19
CA SER A 515 -29.94 39.10 4.23
C SER A 515 -31.44 39.17 3.90
N GLY A 516 -32.26 39.36 4.94
CA GLY A 516 -33.70 39.57 4.80
C GLY A 516 -34.08 41.04 4.58
N SER A 517 -35.28 41.25 4.04
CA SER A 517 -35.89 42.54 3.64
C SER A 517 -35.28 43.17 2.36
N THR A 518 -36.05 43.72 1.42
CA THR A 518 -37.35 44.40 1.61
C THR A 518 -38.41 44.07 0.55
N GLU A 519 -39.67 44.36 0.88
CA GLU A 519 -40.87 44.22 0.05
C GLU A 519 -40.86 45.11 -1.21
N ARG A 520 -41.50 44.69 -2.31
CA ARG A 520 -42.85 45.19 -2.74
C ARG A 520 -43.27 44.72 -4.14
N LYS A 521 -44.49 44.16 -4.19
CA LYS A 521 -45.42 43.98 -5.32
C LYS A 521 -44.92 43.24 -6.56
#